data_AF-B5LYM6-F1
#
_entry.id   AF-B5LYM6-F1
#
_cell.length_a   1.000
_cell.length_b   1.000
_cell.length_c   1.000
_cell.angle_alpha   90.00
_cell.angle_beta   90.00
_cell.angle_gamma   90.00
#
_symmetry.space_group_name_H-M   'P 1'
#
loop_
_entity.id
_entity.type
_entity.pdbx_description
1 polymer ?
#
loop_
_entity_poly.entity_id
_entity_poly.type
_entity_poly.pdbx_seq_one_letter_code
_entity_poly.pdbx_strand_id
1 'polypeptide(L)'
;VMNCDWSKPSTSGFLRPAHHAHTTLRFQDLVRTANKGRVEGGSQQAASGPRPPAFRYDILDLHYQVGNCIPLADICIGTWVHDIECHPGQGAKLARAAGTFAKIMKEPAPQCLVRLPSGVEKVIDSRCRATIGIVSNPNHGARKLRKAGQSRWLGRRPIVRGVAMNPVVSLRS
;
A
#
# COMPACT_ATOMS: atom_id res chain seq x y z
N VAL A 1 -15.64 16.03 7.50
CA VAL A 1 -15.77 15.71 8.93
C VAL A 1 -16.82 14.62 9.06
N MET A 2 -16.38 13.36 9.10
CA MET A 2 -17.21 12.21 9.46
C MET A 2 -16.28 11.29 10.25
N ASN A 3 -16.55 11.23 11.55
CA ASN A 3 -15.88 10.38 12.53
C ASN A 3 -16.49 8.98 12.44
N CYS A 4 -15.65 7.94 12.43
CA CYS A 4 -16.07 6.55 12.49
C CYS A 4 -15.56 5.97 13.81
N ASP A 5 -16.38 6.02 14.85
CA ASP A 5 -16.06 5.43 16.14
C ASP A 5 -16.21 3.91 16.11
N TRP A 6 -15.13 3.23 16.48
CA TRP A 6 -14.97 1.79 16.50
C TRP A 6 -15.26 1.28 17.92
N SER A 7 -16.49 0.83 18.18
CA SER A 7 -16.79 0.13 19.44
C SER A 7 -17.89 -0.93 19.28
N LYS A 8 -17.46 -2.20 19.19
CA LYS A 8 -17.91 -3.39 19.97
C LYS A 8 -17.94 -4.70 19.14
N PRO A 9 -17.45 -5.85 19.70
CA PRO A 9 -17.48 -7.17 19.06
C PRO A 9 -18.42 -8.21 19.72
N SER A 10 -18.66 -9.30 18.98
CA SER A 10 -19.26 -10.61 19.35
C SER A 10 -20.77 -10.59 19.69
N THR A 11 -21.59 -11.62 19.40
CA THR A 11 -21.45 -13.03 19.81
C THR A 11 -22.34 -13.95 18.95
N SER A 12 -21.92 -15.22 18.88
CA SER A 12 -22.58 -16.43 18.35
C SER A 12 -23.96 -16.80 18.94
N GLY A 13 -24.80 -17.47 18.15
CA GLY A 13 -25.93 -18.32 18.58
C GLY A 13 -26.23 -19.37 17.50
N PHE A 14 -25.83 -20.64 17.66
CA PHE A 14 -26.52 -21.79 18.28
C PHE A 14 -27.79 -22.32 17.54
N LEU A 15 -27.65 -23.59 17.09
CA LEU A 15 -28.64 -24.70 16.97
C LEU A 15 -29.64 -24.64 15.79
N ARG A 16 -29.89 -25.70 15.02
CA ARG A 16 -30.13 -27.13 15.38
C ARG A 16 -29.74 -28.12 14.25
N PRO A 17 -29.57 -29.43 14.59
CA PRO A 17 -29.36 -30.53 13.66
C PRO A 17 -30.67 -31.28 13.32
N ALA A 18 -30.69 -31.98 12.18
CA ALA A 18 -31.71 -32.96 11.83
C ALA A 18 -31.09 -34.34 11.54
N HIS A 19 -31.78 -35.37 11.99
CA HIS A 19 -31.34 -36.74 12.20
C HIS A 19 -31.39 -37.64 10.95
N HIS A 20 -30.50 -38.66 10.99
CA HIS A 20 -30.62 -40.06 10.56
C HIS A 20 -31.10 -40.45 9.15
N ALA A 21 -30.27 -41.23 8.45
CA ALA A 21 -30.59 -42.63 8.12
C ALA A 21 -29.33 -43.41 7.72
N HIS A 22 -29.18 -44.61 8.28
CA HIS A 22 -28.16 -45.61 7.94
C HIS A 22 -28.56 -46.38 6.68
N THR A 23 -27.62 -46.63 5.77
CA THR A 23 -27.68 -47.81 4.89
C THR A 23 -26.28 -48.40 4.70
N THR A 24 -26.12 -49.61 5.23
CA THR A 24 -24.94 -50.47 5.17
C THR A 24 -24.77 -51.04 3.76
N LEU A 25 -23.61 -50.84 3.12
CA LEU A 25 -23.11 -51.75 2.09
C LEU A 25 -21.61 -52.01 2.25
N ARG A 26 -21.36 -53.19 2.83
CA ARG A 26 -20.35 -54.19 2.50
C ARG A 26 -18.94 -53.68 2.16
N PHE A 27 -18.12 -53.72 3.21
CA PHE A 27 -16.73 -54.19 3.17
C PHE A 27 -16.59 -55.40 2.24
N GLN A 28 -15.57 -55.36 1.38
CA GLN A 28 -15.24 -56.31 0.29
C GLN A 28 -15.90 -55.99 -1.05
N ASP A 29 -15.58 -54.82 -1.62
CA ASP A 29 -15.42 -54.72 -3.08
C ASP A 29 -14.36 -53.65 -3.41
N LEU A 30 -13.34 -54.11 -4.14
CA LEU A 30 -12.43 -53.31 -4.96
C LEU A 30 -11.23 -52.56 -4.36
N VAL A 31 -10.52 -53.20 -3.41
CA VAL A 31 -9.07 -52.98 -3.19
C VAL A 31 -8.20 -53.52 -4.35
N ARG A 32 -8.77 -53.84 -5.52
CA ARG A 32 -8.03 -54.32 -6.69
C ARG A 32 -8.57 -53.76 -7.99
N THR A 33 -8.33 -52.48 -8.23
CA THR A 33 -7.97 -52.06 -9.59
C THR A 33 -6.80 -51.10 -9.47
N ALA A 34 -5.63 -51.73 -9.42
CA ALA A 34 -4.36 -51.06 -9.55
C ALA A 34 -4.31 -50.24 -10.85
N ASN A 35 -3.72 -49.05 -10.73
CA ASN A 35 -2.83 -48.43 -11.72
C ASN A 35 -3.27 -48.51 -13.19
N LYS A 36 -4.05 -47.52 -13.64
CA LYS A 36 -3.98 -47.00 -15.00
C LYS A 36 -4.56 -45.58 -15.06
N GLY A 37 -3.76 -44.60 -15.49
CA GLY A 37 -4.27 -43.27 -15.86
C GLY A 37 -3.64 -42.10 -15.11
N ARG A 38 -2.41 -41.77 -15.48
CA ARG A 38 -1.75 -40.48 -15.25
C ARG A 38 -2.32 -39.44 -16.25
N VAL A 39 -2.24 -38.14 -15.90
CA VAL A 39 -2.39 -36.93 -16.76
C VAL A 39 -3.87 -36.52 -17.01
N GLU A 40 -4.42 -35.32 -16.75
CA GLU A 40 -3.98 -33.97 -16.35
C GLU A 40 -5.21 -33.17 -15.85
N GLY A 41 -4.98 -32.07 -15.11
CA GLY A 41 -5.94 -30.95 -15.07
C GLY A 41 -6.72 -30.68 -13.77
N GLY A 42 -6.13 -30.95 -12.60
CA GLY A 42 -6.69 -30.50 -11.32
C GLY A 42 -6.64 -28.97 -11.18
N SER A 43 -7.79 -28.39 -10.86
CA SER A 43 -7.98 -27.03 -10.36
C SER A 43 -6.88 -26.63 -9.37
N GLN A 44 -5.99 -25.73 -9.76
CA GLN A 44 -5.07 -25.10 -8.83
C GLN A 44 -5.85 -24.06 -8.03
N GLN A 45 -6.44 -24.53 -6.94
CA GLN A 45 -6.83 -23.70 -5.81
C GLN A 45 -5.60 -22.89 -5.38
N ALA A 46 -5.79 -21.58 -5.26
CA ALA A 46 -4.76 -20.66 -4.79
C ALA A 46 -4.27 -21.11 -3.41
N ALA A 47 -3.07 -21.69 -3.36
CA ALA A 47 -2.38 -21.96 -2.13
C ALA A 47 -2.03 -20.63 -1.48
N SER A 48 -2.83 -20.21 -0.50
CA SER A 48 -2.46 -19.21 0.49
C SER A 48 -1.33 -19.79 1.35
N GLY A 49 -0.11 -19.77 0.84
CA GLY A 49 1.08 -20.07 1.64
C GLY A 49 1.13 -19.14 2.87
N PRO A 50 1.76 -19.55 3.97
CA PRO A 50 1.95 -18.65 5.11
C PRO A 50 2.73 -17.44 4.59
N ARG A 51 2.16 -16.25 4.76
CA ARG A 51 2.87 -15.00 4.49
C ARG A 51 4.26 -15.12 5.16
N PRO A 52 5.36 -14.79 4.47
CA PRO A 52 6.68 -14.82 5.12
C PRO A 52 6.57 -14.02 6.42
N PRO A 53 7.21 -14.47 7.53
CA PRO A 53 7.08 -13.78 8.79
C PRO A 53 7.49 -12.33 8.56
N ALA A 54 6.53 -11.42 8.72
CA ALA A 54 6.83 -10.00 8.81
C ALA A 54 7.97 -9.88 9.81
N PHE A 55 9.03 -9.17 9.41
CA PHE A 55 10.25 -8.98 10.17
C PHE A 55 9.93 -8.84 11.66
N ARG A 56 10.23 -9.86 12.46
CA ARG A 56 9.99 -9.86 13.90
C ARG A 56 10.93 -8.87 14.58
N TYR A 57 10.58 -7.59 14.51
CA TYR A 57 10.97 -6.54 15.44
C TYR A 57 9.72 -5.87 16.07
N ASP A 58 8.52 -6.38 15.74
CA ASP A 58 7.21 -5.78 16.03
C ASP A 58 6.84 -5.66 17.52
N ILE A 59 7.63 -6.22 18.45
CA ILE A 59 7.19 -6.39 19.85
C ILE A 59 7.85 -5.39 20.82
N LEU A 60 8.87 -4.61 20.43
CA LEU A 60 9.55 -3.69 21.37
C LEU A 60 9.29 -2.20 21.14
N ASP A 61 8.88 -1.75 19.95
CA ASP A 61 8.60 -0.34 19.70
C ASP A 61 7.13 -0.12 19.35
N LEU A 62 6.31 0.13 20.38
CA LEU A 62 4.88 0.43 20.25
C LEU A 62 4.58 1.56 19.23
N HIS A 63 5.57 2.41 18.98
CA HIS A 63 5.47 3.55 18.07
C HIS A 63 5.86 3.22 16.62
N TYR A 64 6.52 2.10 16.35
CA TYR A 64 6.91 1.68 15.01
C TYR A 64 5.78 0.89 14.33
N GLN A 65 4.62 1.52 14.17
CA GLN A 65 3.49 0.97 13.42
C GLN A 65 3.21 1.83 12.19
N VAL A 66 2.73 1.21 11.12
CA VAL A 66 2.36 1.93 9.89
C VAL A 66 1.25 2.93 10.21
N GLY A 67 1.44 4.19 9.82
CA GLY A 67 0.53 5.30 10.11
C GLY A 67 0.94 6.14 11.32
N ASN A 68 1.92 5.71 12.12
CA ASN A 68 2.42 6.52 13.22
C ASN A 68 3.39 7.60 12.74
N CYS A 69 3.36 8.75 13.42
CA CYS A 69 4.24 9.89 13.15
C CYS A 69 5.33 9.99 14.22
N ILE A 70 6.56 9.61 13.84
CA ILE A 70 7.73 9.54 14.72
C ILE A 70 8.90 10.37 14.15
N PRO A 71 9.86 10.81 14.95
CA PRO A 71 11.05 11.51 14.44
C PRO A 71 11.90 10.56 13.58
N LEU A 72 12.62 11.11 12.60
CA LEU A 72 13.50 10.34 11.72
C LEU A 72 14.61 9.60 12.47
N ALA A 73 14.97 10.06 13.68
CA ALA A 73 15.92 9.40 14.58
C ALA A 73 15.50 7.97 14.97
N ASP A 74 14.19 7.74 15.09
CA ASP A 74 13.65 6.48 15.60
C ASP A 74 13.22 5.53 14.46
N ILE A 75 13.38 5.94 13.20
CA ILE A 75 12.96 5.15 12.05
C ILE A 75 14.11 4.29 11.54
N CYS A 76 13.85 2.99 11.37
CA CYS A 76 14.80 2.07 10.76
C CYS A 76 15.12 2.42 9.29
N ILE A 77 16.32 2.06 8.85
CA ILE A 77 16.71 2.18 7.43
C ILE A 77 15.81 1.32 6.55
N GLY A 78 15.57 1.79 5.32
CA GLY A 78 14.86 1.03 4.30
C GLY A 78 13.35 1.09 4.42
N THR A 79 12.85 1.75 5.46
CA THR A 79 11.43 2.04 5.66
C THR A 79 10.90 2.99 4.61
N TRP A 80 9.62 2.78 4.29
CA TRP A 80 8.83 3.70 3.50
C TRP A 80 8.19 4.72 4.42
N VAL A 81 8.35 6.00 4.10
CA VAL A 81 7.83 7.11 4.89
C VAL A 81 7.15 8.14 3.99
N HIS A 82 6.19 8.87 4.53
CA HIS A 82 5.52 9.98 3.88
C HIS A 82 5.33 11.16 4.85
N ASP A 83 4.85 12.29 4.34
CA ASP A 83 4.63 13.50 5.14
C ASP A 83 5.87 13.95 5.94
N ILE A 84 7.00 14.07 5.24
CA ILE A 84 8.29 14.39 5.87
C ILE A 84 8.44 15.89 6.06
N GLU A 85 8.90 16.30 7.25
CA GLU A 85 9.29 17.68 7.55
C GLU A 85 10.60 18.08 6.85
N CYS A 86 10.69 19.33 6.36
CA CYS A 86 11.95 19.83 5.80
C CYS A 86 12.92 20.32 6.89
N HIS A 87 12.37 20.90 7.95
CA HIS A 87 13.08 21.34 9.15
C HIS A 87 12.17 21.02 10.36
N PRO A 88 12.75 20.79 11.55
CA PRO A 88 11.98 20.39 12.72
C PRO A 88 10.87 21.40 13.04
N GLY A 89 9.64 20.91 13.18
CA GLY A 89 8.47 21.72 13.58
C GLY A 89 7.84 22.57 12.47
N GLN A 90 8.30 22.48 11.21
CA GLN A 90 7.65 23.17 10.08
C GLN A 90 6.43 22.44 9.53
N GLY A 91 6.14 21.24 10.06
CA GLY A 91 5.15 20.32 9.52
C GLY A 91 5.60 19.69 8.20
N ALA A 92 4.83 18.71 7.75
CA ALA A 92 5.13 17.95 6.55
C ALA A 92 5.17 18.85 5.30
N LYS A 93 6.25 18.76 4.54
CA LYS A 93 6.42 19.48 3.26
C LYS A 93 6.70 18.53 2.11
N LEU A 94 7.35 17.41 2.36
CA LEU A 94 7.81 16.45 1.35
C LEU A 94 6.92 15.20 1.34
N ALA A 95 6.80 14.54 0.18
CA ALA A 95 6.07 13.28 0.00
C ALA A 95 4.62 13.29 0.55
N ARG A 96 3.84 14.31 0.18
CA ARG A 96 2.44 14.51 0.62
C ARG A 96 1.38 14.06 -0.39
N ALA A 97 1.77 13.85 -1.64
CA ALA A 97 0.82 13.58 -2.71
C ALA A 97 0.29 12.14 -2.61
N ALA A 98 -0.93 11.92 -3.11
CA ALA A 98 -1.57 10.61 -3.12
C ALA A 98 -0.67 9.53 -3.72
N GLY A 99 -0.49 8.42 -3.00
CA GLY A 99 0.38 7.31 -3.42
C GLY A 99 1.88 7.58 -3.35
N THR A 100 2.33 8.76 -2.91
CA THR A 100 3.77 9.05 -2.79
C THR A 100 4.35 8.49 -1.51
N PHE A 101 5.64 8.20 -1.57
CA PHE A 101 6.45 7.73 -0.47
C PHE A 101 7.90 8.12 -0.73
N ALA A 102 8.69 8.10 0.33
CA ALA A 102 10.13 8.27 0.31
C ALA A 102 10.76 7.11 1.09
N LYS A 103 12.04 6.87 0.84
CA LYS A 103 12.78 5.76 1.47
C LYS A 103 13.93 6.29 2.29
N ILE A 104 14.09 5.79 3.51
CA ILE A 104 15.28 6.08 4.33
C ILE A 104 16.44 5.23 3.82
N MET A 105 17.55 5.88 3.44
CA MET A 105 18.72 5.22 2.86
C MET A 105 19.85 5.01 3.85
N LYS A 106 20.01 5.92 4.84
CA LYS A 106 21.10 5.90 5.82
C LYS A 106 20.56 6.09 7.24
N GLU A 107 21.26 5.48 8.21
CA GLU A 107 20.95 5.60 9.63
C GLU A 107 20.93 7.06 10.12
N PRO A 108 20.06 7.37 11.09
CA PRO A 108 19.84 8.74 11.52
C PRO A 108 20.78 9.18 12.65
N ALA A 109 21.95 9.75 12.34
CA ALA A 109 22.66 10.68 13.25
C ALA A 109 23.83 11.41 12.55
N PRO A 110 23.94 12.75 12.62
CA PRO A 110 22.96 13.77 13.03
C PRO A 110 21.91 14.12 11.94
N GLN A 111 22.11 13.58 10.74
CA GLN A 111 21.26 13.82 9.58
C GLN A 111 20.90 12.49 8.92
N CYS A 112 19.68 12.40 8.42
CA CYS A 112 19.13 11.27 7.71
C CYS A 112 19.18 11.53 6.19
N LEU A 113 19.61 10.53 5.42
CA LEU A 113 19.54 10.57 3.96
C LEU A 113 18.24 9.91 3.49
N VAL A 114 17.38 10.70 2.86
CA VAL A 114 16.07 10.25 2.39
C VAL A 114 15.99 10.36 0.87
N ARG A 115 15.59 9.26 0.22
CA ARG A 115 15.30 9.24 -1.21
C ARG A 115 13.85 9.65 -1.46
N LEU A 116 13.68 10.79 -2.14
CA LEU A 116 12.38 11.37 -2.46
C LEU A 116 11.69 10.66 -3.63
N PRO A 117 10.35 10.83 -3.79
CA PRO A 117 9.63 10.27 -4.94
C PRO A 117 10.08 10.85 -6.29
N SER A 118 10.73 12.02 -6.29
CA SER A 118 11.39 12.58 -7.50
C SER A 118 12.63 11.79 -7.93
N GLY A 119 13.10 10.85 -7.11
CA GLY A 119 14.36 10.13 -7.31
C GLY A 119 15.58 10.81 -6.71
N VAL A 120 15.44 12.07 -6.25
CA VAL A 120 16.54 12.84 -5.64
C VAL A 120 16.74 12.41 -4.19
N GLU A 121 17.99 12.25 -3.78
CA GLU A 121 18.37 12.03 -2.39
C GLU A 121 18.54 13.38 -1.68
N LYS A 122 17.93 13.51 -0.50
CA LYS A 122 17.95 14.73 0.29
C LYS A 122 18.40 14.42 1.71
N VAL A 123 19.29 15.25 2.23
CA VAL A 123 19.73 15.22 3.62
C VAL A 123 18.75 16.02 4.47
N ILE A 124 18.26 15.43 5.56
CA ILE A 124 17.26 16.00 6.47
C ILE A 124 17.75 15.81 7.91
N ASP A 125 17.50 16.78 8.79
CA ASP A 125 17.82 16.65 10.22
C ASP A 125 17.08 15.46 10.87
N SER A 126 17.76 14.69 11.73
CA SER A 126 17.14 13.55 12.42
C SER A 126 15.96 13.92 13.33
N ARG A 127 15.86 15.19 13.74
CA ARG A 127 14.76 15.72 14.58
C ARG A 127 13.46 15.94 13.80
N CYS A 128 13.51 15.97 12.47
CA CYS A 128 12.33 16.09 11.62
C CYS A 128 11.42 14.89 11.82
N ARG A 129 10.10 15.12 11.74
CA ARG A 129 9.11 14.04 11.84
C ARG A 129 8.72 13.51 10.46
N ALA A 130 8.32 12.24 10.43
CA ALA A 130 7.72 11.61 9.27
C ALA A 130 6.71 10.54 9.71
N THR A 131 5.79 10.21 8.82
CA THR A 131 4.80 9.15 9.05
C THR A 131 5.25 7.86 8.36
N ILE A 132 5.19 6.75 9.08
CA ILE A 132 5.56 5.45 8.54
C ILE A 132 4.51 4.98 7.53
N GLY A 133 4.94 4.54 6.35
CA GLY A 133 4.10 3.97 5.30
C GLY A 133 4.00 4.84 4.04
N ILE A 134 2.94 4.62 3.28
CA ILE A 134 2.68 5.24 1.97
C ILE A 134 1.39 6.07 2.07
N VAL A 135 1.34 7.22 1.39
CA VAL A 135 0.11 8.02 1.31
C VAL A 135 -0.99 7.20 0.64
N SER A 136 -2.21 7.30 1.16
CA SER A 136 -3.37 6.62 0.58
C SER A 136 -3.55 6.89 -0.93
N ASN A 137 -4.25 5.98 -1.60
CA ASN A 137 -4.54 6.03 -3.05
C ASN A 137 -3.30 5.94 -3.97
N PRO A 138 -2.62 4.77 -4.02
CA PRO A 138 -1.47 4.55 -4.92
C PRO A 138 -1.82 4.65 -6.40
N ASN A 139 -3.07 4.35 -6.77
CA ASN A 139 -3.53 4.36 -8.16
C ASN A 139 -3.92 5.75 -8.67
N HIS A 140 -3.71 6.81 -7.89
CA HIS A 140 -4.08 8.17 -8.25
C HIS A 140 -3.45 8.61 -9.59
N GLY A 141 -2.18 8.27 -9.81
CA GLY A 141 -1.46 8.61 -11.05
C GLY A 141 -1.93 7.84 -12.29
N ALA A 142 -2.47 6.63 -12.12
CA ALA A 142 -2.95 5.80 -13.23
C ALA A 142 -4.36 6.18 -13.72
N ARG A 143 -5.04 7.11 -13.03
CA ARG A 143 -6.40 7.53 -13.36
C ARG A 143 -6.44 8.26 -14.72
N LYS A 144 -7.03 7.61 -15.73
CA LYS A 144 -7.25 8.21 -17.05
C LYS A 144 -8.48 9.12 -17.06
N LEU A 145 -8.32 10.34 -17.61
CA LEU A 145 -9.44 11.23 -17.91
C LEU A 145 -10.09 10.76 -19.22
N ARG A 146 -11.40 10.46 -19.20
CA ARG A 146 -12.10 9.89 -20.35
C ARG A 146 -12.60 10.94 -21.33
N LYS A 147 -12.92 12.13 -20.84
CA LYS A 147 -13.50 13.23 -21.64
C LYS A 147 -12.74 14.52 -21.38
N ALA A 148 -12.63 15.38 -22.40
CA ALA A 148 -12.04 16.71 -22.27
C ALA A 148 -12.75 17.57 -21.20
N GLY A 149 -14.07 17.44 -21.07
CA GLY A 149 -14.85 18.12 -20.02
C GLY A 149 -14.40 17.77 -18.60
N GLN A 150 -14.01 16.51 -18.36
CA GLN A 150 -13.51 16.08 -17.05
C GLN A 150 -12.20 16.79 -16.68
N SER A 151 -11.33 17.05 -17.66
CA SER A 151 -10.12 17.86 -17.45
C SER A 151 -10.47 19.31 -17.08
N ARG A 152 -11.51 19.87 -17.73
CA ARG A 152 -11.98 21.24 -17.45
C ARG A 152 -12.55 21.37 -16.03
N TRP A 153 -13.27 20.35 -15.54
CA TRP A 153 -13.76 20.30 -14.14
C TRP A 153 -12.63 20.31 -13.11
N LEU A 154 -11.45 19.80 -13.47
CA LEU A 154 -10.23 19.86 -12.63
C LEU A 154 -9.49 21.20 -12.76
N GLY A 155 -10.07 22.20 -13.41
CA GLY A 155 -9.45 23.51 -13.65
C GLY A 155 -8.35 23.52 -14.73
N ARG A 156 -8.10 22.39 -15.41
CA ARG A 156 -7.09 22.28 -16.46
C ARG A 156 -7.70 22.63 -17.82
N ARG A 157 -7.36 23.81 -18.35
CA ARG A 157 -7.76 24.26 -19.69
C ARG A 157 -6.77 23.74 -20.74
N PRO A 158 -7.25 23.41 -21.97
CA PRO A 158 -6.35 23.07 -23.06
C PRO A 158 -5.50 24.29 -23.43
N ILE A 159 -4.20 24.05 -23.64
CA ILE A 159 -3.25 25.06 -24.10
C ILE A 159 -2.75 24.59 -25.48
N VAL A 160 -2.69 25.50 -26.45
CA VAL A 160 -2.12 25.20 -27.78
C VAL A 160 -0.62 24.93 -27.60
N ARG A 161 -0.08 23.89 -28.24
CA ARG A 161 1.36 23.60 -28.16
C ARG A 161 2.14 24.68 -28.91
N GLY A 162 3.30 25.10 -28.40
CA GLY A 162 4.13 26.13 -29.03
C GLY A 162 4.50 25.85 -30.49
N VAL A 163 4.64 24.57 -30.87
CA VAL A 163 4.93 24.14 -32.25
C VAL A 163 3.79 24.44 -33.23
N ALA A 164 2.54 24.47 -32.76
CA ALA A 164 1.37 24.75 -33.60
C ALA A 164 1.08 26.25 -33.72
N MET A 165 1.84 27.10 -33.03
CA MET A 165 1.69 28.55 -33.08
C MET A 165 2.56 29.15 -34.18
N ASN A 166 2.15 30.32 -34.69
CA ASN A 166 3.01 31.14 -35.54
C ASN A 166 4.26 31.58 -34.74
N PRO A 167 5.49 31.53 -35.30
CA PRO A 167 6.73 31.96 -34.65
C PRO A 167 6.65 33.33 -33.97
N VAL A 168 5.82 34.26 -34.47
CA VAL A 168 5.65 35.58 -33.85
C VAL A 168 5.00 35.52 -32.46
N VAL A 169 4.16 34.50 -32.21
CA VAL A 169 3.44 34.31 -30.96
C VAL A 169 4.24 33.42 -30.01
N SER A 170 4.98 32.42 -30.51
CA SER A 170 5.68 31.46 -29.66
C SER A 170 7.02 31.94 -29.09
N LEU A 171 7.65 32.96 -29.69
CA LEU A 171 8.96 33.48 -29.23
C LEU A 171 8.89 34.51 -28.10
N ARG A 172 7.70 34.84 -27.58
CA ARG A 172 7.52 35.88 -26.53
C ARG A 172 6.96 35.39 -25.19
N SER A 173 6.73 34.09 -25.03
CA SER A 173 6.17 33.48 -23.80
C SER A 173 7.17 32.56 -23.14
#